data_AF-A0A101DFD1-F1
#
_entry.id   AF-A0A101DFD1-F1
#
_cell.length_a   1.000
_cell.length_b   1.000
_cell.length_c   1.000
_cell.angle_alpha   90.00
_cell.angle_beta   90.00
_cell.angle_gamma   90.00
#
_symmetry.space_group_name_H-M   'P 1'
#
loop_
_entity.id
_entity.type
_entity.pdbx_description
1 polymer ?
#
loop_
_entity_poly.entity_id
_entity_poly.type
_entity_poly.pdbx_seq_one_letter_code
_entity_poly.pdbx_strand_id
1 'polypeptide(L)' 'MELNPKLSKIIETIKSHPKVIAIYLFGSHAKGNATPLSDIDIAVIMENPTPESEADIGSLSS' A
#
# COMPACT_ATOMS: atom_id res chain seq x y z
N MET A 1 17.09 -7.35 -0.44
CA MET A 1 16.43 -6.56 0.63
C MET A 1 15.24 -7.40 1.07
N GLU A 2 15.31 -8.06 2.23
CA GLU A 2 14.12 -8.77 2.73
C GLU A 2 13.06 -7.71 3.06
N LEU A 3 11.90 -7.80 2.41
CA LEU A 3 10.76 -6.97 2.80
C LEU A 3 10.37 -7.36 4.23
N ASN A 4 10.14 -6.35 5.06
CA ASN A 4 9.57 -6.54 6.39
C ASN A 4 8.33 -7.46 6.27
N PRO A 5 8.25 -8.57 7.01
CA PRO A 5 7.16 -9.53 6.90
C PRO A 5 5.78 -8.90 7.13
N LYS A 6 5.70 -7.83 7.92
CA LYS A 6 4.47 -7.04 8.11
C LYS A 6 4.04 -6.34 6.82
N LEU A 7 4.98 -5.70 6.11
CA LEU A 7 4.70 -5.04 4.85
C LEU A 7 4.26 -6.04 3.78
N SER A 8 4.96 -7.16 3.66
CA SER A 8 4.59 -8.23 2.72
C SER A 8 3.15 -8.70 2.96
N LYS A 9 2.77 -8.91 4.23
CA LYS A 9 1.39 -9.30 4.58
C LYS A 9 0.36 -8.25 4.18
N ILE A 10 0.64 -6.96 4.42
CA ILE A 10 -0.26 -5.86 4.01
C ILE A 10 -0.44 -5.85 2.50
N ILE A 11 0.66 -5.95 1.74
CA ILE A 11 0.62 -5.96 0.28
C ILE A 11 -0.17 -7.15 -0.26
N GLU A 12 0.02 -8.35 0.28
CA GLU A 12 -0.76 -9.53 -0.13
C GLU A 12 -2.25 -9.40 0.20
N THR A 13 -2.61 -8.81 1.35
CA THR A 13 -4.01 -8.49 1.66
C THR A 13 -4.60 -7.52 0.65
N ILE A 14 -3.90 -6.43 0.31
CA ILE A 14 -4.37 -5.45 -0.68
C ILE A 14 -4.53 -6.10 -2.06
N LYS A 15 -3.57 -6.91 -2.50
CA LYS A 15 -3.66 -7.64 -3.79
C LYS A 15 -4.84 -8.60 -3.87
N SER A 16 -5.27 -9.16 -2.75
CA SER A 16 -6.41 -10.08 -2.72
C SER A 16 -7.76 -9.38 -2.88
N HIS A 17 -7.80 -8.04 -2.78
CA HIS A 17 -9.03 -7.28 -2.93
C HIS A 17 -9.45 -7.23 -4.40
N PRO A 18 -10.67 -7.68 -4.75
CA PRO A 18 -11.07 -7.94 -6.14
C PRO A 18 -11.10 -6.70 -7.04
N LYS A 19 -11.22 -5.51 -6.46
CA LYS A 19 -11.23 -4.24 -7.18
C LYS A 19 -9.85 -3.60 -7.36
N VAL A 20 -8.80 -4.15 -6.76
CA VAL A 20 -7.45 -3.56 -6.86
C VAL A 20 -6.86 -3.86 -8.23
N ILE A 21 -6.50 -2.80 -8.95
CA ILE A 21 -5.88 -2.87 -10.29
C ILE A 21 -4.35 -2.84 -10.16
N ALA A 22 -3.84 -1.96 -9.29
CA ALA A 22 -2.40 -1.75 -9.15
C ALA A 22 -2.03 -1.23 -7.75
N ILE A 23 -0.78 -1.48 -7.37
CA ILE A 23 -0.15 -0.93 -6.17
C ILE A 23 1.17 -0.30 -6.60
N TYR A 24 1.34 0.98 -6.31
CA TYR A 24 2.57 1.73 -6.61
C TYR A 24 3.30 2.12 -5.32
N LEU A 25 4.61 1.95 -5.32
CA LEU A 25 5.46 2.59 -4.31
C LEU A 25 5.47 4.10 -4.55
N PHE A 26 5.26 4.88 -3.50
CA PHE A 26 5.22 6.32 -3.56
C PHE A 26 6.16 6.95 -2.53
N GLY A 27 6.06 8.26 -2.35
CA GLY A 27 6.75 8.96 -1.27
C GLY A 27 8.28 8.97 -1.38
N SER A 28 8.94 9.03 -0.22
CA SER A 28 10.39 9.18 -0.12
C SER A 28 11.17 7.96 -0.63
N HIS A 29 10.62 6.76 -0.44
CA HIS A 29 11.20 5.51 -0.95
C HIS A 29 11.18 5.47 -2.48
N ALA A 30 10.09 5.92 -3.13
CA ALA A 30 10.05 6.00 -4.59
C ALA A 30 11.02 7.06 -5.16
N LYS A 31 11.26 8.14 -4.43
CA LYS A 31 12.16 9.24 -4.83
C LYS A 31 13.63 8.96 -4.55
N GLY A 32 13.95 7.89 -3.82
CA GLY A 32 15.33 7.54 -3.45
C GLY A 32 15.93 8.43 -2.35
N ASN A 33 15.10 9.16 -1.61
CA ASN A 33 15.54 10.06 -0.53
C ASN A 33 14.96 9.67 0.85
N ALA A 34 14.53 8.42 1.01
CA ALA A 34 14.11 7.86 2.28
C ALA A 34 15.25 7.88 3.31
N THR A 35 14.89 8.19 4.55
CA THR A 35 15.76 8.15 5.73
C THR A 35 15.44 6.92 6.59
N PRO A 36 16.25 6.56 7.59
CA PRO A 36 15.97 5.41 8.46
C PRO A 36 14.64 5.49 9.22
N LEU A 37 14.07 6.69 9.39
CA LEU A 37 12.78 6.92 10.04
C LEU A 37 11.64 7.19 9.05
N SER A 38 11.88 7.06 7.75
CA SER A 38 10.86 7.30 6.74
C SER A 38 9.83 6.18 6.70
N ASP A 39 8.56 6.59 6.58
CA ASP A 39 7.45 5.68 6.34
C ASP A 39 7.43 5.20 4.88
N ILE A 40 6.67 4.12 4.63
CA ILE A 40 6.45 3.58 3.30
C ILE A 40 5.08 4.01 2.80
N ASP A 41 5.08 4.92 1.83
CA ASP A 41 3.86 5.34 1.15
C ASP A 41 3.55 4.41 -0.02
N ILE A 42 2.31 3.93 -0.10
CA ILE A 42 1.81 3.18 -1.25
C ILE A 42 0.53 3.83 -1.78
N ALA A 43 0.40 3.88 -3.10
CA ALA A 43 -0.84 4.26 -3.78
C ALA A 43 -1.53 3.00 -4.30
N VAL A 44 -2.81 2.82 -3.97
CA VAL A 44 -3.64 1.70 -4.42
C VAL A 44 -4.63 2.22 -5.45
N ILE A 45 -4.58 1.68 -6.66
CA ILE A 45 -5.50 2.03 -7.74
C ILE A 45 -6.60 0.97 -7.77
N MET A 46 -7.85 1.40 -7.68
CA MET A 46 -9.01 0.52 -7.67
C MET A 46 -9.96 0.82 -8.83
N GLU A 47 -10.62 -0.21 -9.33
CA GLU A 47 -11.73 -0.10 -10.26
C GLU A 47 -13.00 0.33 -9.51
N ASN A 48 -13.60 1.45 -9.92
CA ASN A 48 -14.85 1.97 -9.35
C ASN A 48 -14.87 1.97 -7.81
N PRO A 49 -14.00 2.78 -7.16
CA PRO A 49 -13.91 2.84 -5.71
C PRO A 49 -15.24 3.32 -5.10
N THR A 50 -15.63 2.68 -4.00
CA THR A 50 -16.73 3.09 -3.13
C THR A 50 -16.20 3.43 -1.74
N PRO A 51 -16.93 4.21 -0.92
CA PRO A 51 -16.52 4.52 0.45
C PRO A 51 -16.19 3.28 1.29
N GLU A 52 -16.90 2.17 1.07
CA GLU A 52 -16.62 0.89 1.75
C GLU A 52 -15.28 0.31 1.32
N SER A 53 -15.01 0.24 0.00
CA SER A 53 -13.72 -0.28 -0.48
C SER A 53 -12.53 0.60 -0.09
N GLU A 54 -12.75 1.92 0.02
CA GLU A 54 -11.74 2.84 0.52
C GLU A 54 -11.48 2.59 2.02
N ALA A 55 -12.53 2.35 2.81
CA ALA A 55 -12.39 2.01 4.22
C ALA A 55 -11.69 0.66 4.43
N ASP A 56 -12.01 -0.35 3.61
CA ASP A 56 -11.37 -1.67 3.66
C ASP A 56 -9.85 -1.55 3.50
N ILE A 57 -9.39 -0.82 2.48
CA ILE A 57 -7.96 -0.59 2.24
C ILE A 57 -7.35 0.36 3.29
N GLY A 58 -8.04 1.46 3.62
CA GLY A 58 -7.57 2.47 4.57
C GLY A 58 -7.35 1.91 5.98
N SER A 59 -8.17 0.94 6.39
CA SER A 59 -8.05 0.25 7.69
C SER A 59 -6.75 -0.54 7.88
N LEU A 60 -6.01 -0.80 6.78
CA LEU A 60 -4.73 -1.52 6.80
C LEU A 60 -3.54 -0.60 7.07
N SER A 61 -3.74 0.72 7.03
CA SER A 61 -2.73 1.70 7.45
C SER A 61 -2.65 1.78 8.98
N SER A 62 -1.46 1.99 9.52
CA SER A 62 -1.20 2.04 10.98
C SER A 62 -0.39 3.26 11.37
#